data_AF-A0A1B8NUS6-F1
#
_entry.id   AF-A0A1B8NUS6-F1
#
_cell.length_a   1.000
_cell.length_b   1.000
_cell.length_c   1.000
_cell.angle_alpha   90.00
_cell.angle_beta   90.00
_cell.angle_gamma   90.00
#
_symmetry.space_group_name_H-M   'P 1'
#
loop_
_entity.id
_entity.type
_entity.pdbx_description
1 polymer ?
#
loop_
_entity_poly.entity_id
_entity_poly.type
_entity_poly.pdbx_seq_one_letter_code
_entity_poly.pdbx_strand_id
1 'polypeptide(L)' 'MSNQLVQPRPTYHYRLPNAQLSEADWGSSLEWNRWLEVEKLAAAPDTLAERSAEYLARHRPAWPRRCWYALRRRLGR' A
#
# COMPACT_ATOMS: atom_id res chain seq x y z
N MET A 1 19.98 32.68 -7.47
CA MET A 1 18.97 31.82 -8.11
C MET A 1 18.79 30.58 -7.24
N SER A 2 17.64 30.46 -6.57
CA SER A 2 17.38 29.37 -5.61
C SER A 2 17.15 28.05 -6.36
N ASN A 3 17.97 27.04 -6.08
CA ASN A 3 17.81 25.69 -6.60
C ASN A 3 16.73 24.96 -5.77
N GLN A 4 15.46 25.11 -6.15
CA GLN A 4 14.35 24.41 -5.51
C GLN A 4 14.36 22.94 -5.95
N LEU A 5 14.79 22.05 -5.05
CA LEU A 5 14.71 20.60 -5.26
C LEU A 5 13.24 20.18 -5.44
N VAL A 6 12.91 19.63 -6.61
CA VAL A 6 11.62 18.99 -6.86
C VAL A 6 11.50 17.79 -5.94
N GLN A 7 10.54 17.84 -5.01
CA GLN A 7 10.29 16.73 -4.09
C GLN A 7 9.83 15.49 -4.87
N PRO A 8 10.30 14.28 -4.51
CA PRO A 8 9.87 13.06 -5.17
C PRO A 8 8.36 12.91 -5.07
N ARG A 9 7.71 12.69 -6.22
CA ARG A 9 6.28 12.39 -6.29
C ARG A 9 6.05 11.02 -5.66
N PRO A 10 4.94 10.78 -4.95
CA PRO A 10 4.53 9.44 -4.61
C PRO A 10 4.32 8.64 -5.91
N THR A 11 5.17 7.65 -6.15
CA THR A 11 5.03 6.74 -7.31
C THR A 11 4.28 5.51 -6.85
N TYR A 12 3.16 5.21 -7.51
CA TYR A 12 2.50 3.92 -7.36
C TYR A 12 3.22 2.91 -8.26
N HIS A 13 3.96 1.99 -7.65
CA HIS A 13 4.61 0.90 -8.37
C HIS A 13 3.61 -0.27 -8.49
N TYR A 14 3.09 -0.50 -9.71
CA TYR A 14 2.44 -1.76 -10.00
C TYR A 14 3.48 -2.87 -9.88
N ARG A 15 3.34 -3.71 -8.85
CA ARG A 15 4.21 -4.87 -8.69
C ARG A 15 3.69 -6.00 -9.55
N LEU A 16 4.58 -6.58 -10.36
CA LEU A 16 4.32 -7.88 -10.96
C LEU A 16 4.33 -8.95 -9.86
N PRO A 17 3.69 -10.11 -10.11
CA PRO A 17 3.83 -11.26 -9.23
C PRO A 17 5.30 -11.66 -9.08
N ASN A 18 5.68 -12.19 -7.92
CA ASN A 18 7.06 -12.60 -7.67
C ASN A 18 7.48 -13.71 -8.63
N ALA A 19 8.68 -13.64 -9.21
CA ALA A 19 9.26 -14.72 -9.99
C ALA A 19 10.41 -15.36 -9.19
N GLN A 20 10.15 -16.52 -8.58
CA GLN A 20 11.13 -17.23 -7.75
C GLN A 20 11.56 -18.52 -8.45
N LEU A 21 12.17 -18.38 -9.64
CA LEU A 21 12.51 -19.51 -10.51
C LEU A 21 13.51 -20.51 -9.89
N SER A 22 14.24 -20.10 -8.85
CA SER A 22 15.17 -20.94 -8.10
C SER A 22 14.50 -21.81 -7.03
N GLU A 23 13.27 -21.49 -6.64
CA GLU A 23 12.56 -22.18 -5.57
C GLU A 23 11.78 -23.36 -6.15
N ALA A 24 12.07 -24.58 -5.67
CA ALA A 24 11.50 -25.81 -6.22
C ALA A 24 9.96 -25.86 -6.12
N ASP A 25 9.40 -25.25 -5.07
CA ASP A 25 7.96 -25.21 -4.82
C ASP A 25 7.26 -24.00 -5.46
N TRP A 26 8.01 -23.15 -6.17
CA TRP A 26 7.44 -22.01 -6.86
C TRP A 26 6.90 -22.41 -8.24
N GLY A 27 5.72 -21.88 -8.56
CA GLY A 27 5.15 -21.94 -9.89
C GLY A 27 4.35 -20.70 -10.21
N SER A 28 4.25 -20.36 -11.50
CA SER A 28 3.44 -19.22 -11.97
C SER A 28 1.98 -19.29 -11.48
N SER A 29 1.44 -20.50 -11.38
CA SER A 29 0.08 -20.75 -10.87
C SER A 29 -0.09 -20.35 -9.40
N LEU A 30 0.94 -20.48 -8.56
CA LEU A 30 0.90 -20.06 -7.16
C LEU A 30 0.70 -18.55 -7.06
N GLU A 31 1.46 -17.79 -7.84
CA GLU A 31 1.38 -16.32 -7.84
C GLU A 31 0.11 -15.81 -8.53
N TRP A 32 -0.36 -16.52 -9.57
CA TRP A 32 -1.66 -16.27 -10.17
C TRP A 32 -2.80 -16.44 -9.16
N ASN A 33 -2.80 -17.54 -8.39
CA ASN A 33 -3.82 -17.79 -7.37
C ASN A 33 -3.80 -16.71 -6.28
N ARG A 34 -2.63 -16.21 -5.88
CA ARG A 34 -2.53 -15.07 -4.95
C ARG A 34 -3.13 -13.80 -5.52
N TRP A 35 -2.91 -13.51 -6.80
CA TRP A 35 -3.55 -12.37 -7.46
C TRP A 35 -5.07 -12.57 -7.51
N LEU A 36 -5.55 -13.77 -7.85
CA LEU A 36 -6.98 -14.06 -7.87
C LEU A 36 -7.68 -13.73 -6.54
N GLU A 37 -7.03 -13.94 -5.39
CA GLU A 37 -7.58 -13.51 -4.09
C GLU A 37 -7.70 -11.98 -3.94
N VAL A 38 -6.76 -11.22 -4.51
CA VAL A 38 -6.86 -9.75 -4.56
C VAL A 38 -8.03 -9.31 -5.45
N GLU A 39 -8.20 -9.93 -6.61
CA GLU A 39 -9.35 -9.65 -7.50
C GLU A 39 -10.69 -9.99 -6.84
N LYS A 40 -10.78 -11.14 -6.16
CA LYS A 40 -11.98 -11.53 -5.40
C LYS A 40 -12.32 -10.51 -4.32
N LEU A 41 -11.32 -10.02 -3.59
CA LEU A 41 -11.52 -8.99 -2.57
C LEU A 41 -11.92 -7.65 -3.20
N ALA A 42 -11.30 -7.26 -4.30
CA ALA A 42 -11.62 -6.03 -5.02
C ALA A 42 -13.05 -6.04 -5.57
N ALA A 43 -13.56 -7.21 -5.98
CA ALA A 43 -14.92 -7.41 -6.44
C ALA A 43 -15.97 -7.49 -5.29
N ALA A 44 -15.54 -7.50 -4.03
CA ALA A 44 -16.41 -7.60 -2.85
C ALA A 44 -16.33 -6.31 -2.01
N PRO A 45 -17.05 -5.23 -2.39
CA PRO A 45 -16.87 -3.90 -1.80
C PRO A 45 -17.16 -3.84 -0.29
N ASP A 46 -18.15 -4.57 0.20
CA ASP A 46 -18.50 -4.61 1.62
C ASP A 46 -17.38 -5.26 2.45
N THR A 47 -16.89 -6.42 1.99
CA THR A 47 -15.76 -7.12 2.60
C THR A 47 -14.49 -6.28 2.56
N LEU A 48 -14.22 -5.61 1.43
CA LEU A 48 -13.08 -4.71 1.29
C LEU A 48 -13.18 -3.53 2.29
N ALA A 49 -14.35 -2.93 2.44
CA ALA A 49 -14.58 -1.84 3.39
C ALA A 49 -14.37 -2.31 4.84
N GLU A 50 -14.94 -3.45 5.21
CA GLU A 50 -14.77 -4.05 6.55
C GLU A 50 -13.29 -4.32 6.87
N ARG A 51 -12.59 -5.04 6.00
CA ARG A 51 -11.20 -5.45 6.23
C ARG A 51 -10.23 -4.28 6.19
N SER A 52 -10.48 -3.30 5.32
CA SER A 52 -9.67 -2.08 5.30
C SER A 52 -9.84 -1.26 6.58
N ALA A 53 -11.06 -1.16 7.12
CA ALA A 53 -11.30 -0.51 8.39
C ALA A 53 -10.58 -1.23 9.55
N GLU A 54 -10.64 -2.56 9.61
CA GLU A 54 -9.92 -3.37 10.60
C GLU A 54 -8.39 -3.14 10.50
N TYR A 55 -7.84 -3.21 9.29
CA TYR A 55 -6.42 -3.00 9.05
C TYR A 55 -5.96 -1.61 9.50
N LEU A 56 -6.71 -0.57 9.14
CA LEU A 56 -6.43 0.80 9.54
C LEU A 56 -6.56 0.99 11.06
N ALA A 57 -7.51 0.35 11.71
CA ALA A 57 -7.64 0.41 13.17
C ALA A 57 -6.39 -0.15 13.87
N ARG A 58 -5.82 -1.25 13.35
CA ARG A 58 -4.62 -1.90 13.91
C ARG A 58 -3.32 -1.14 13.60
N HIS A 59 -3.20 -0.56 12.40
CA HIS A 59 -1.93 -0.02 11.91
C HIS A 59 -1.86 1.52 11.87
N ARG A 60 -2.97 2.23 12.13
CA ARG A 60 -2.90 3.69 12.16
C ARG A 60 -2.06 4.16 13.36
N PRO A 61 -1.15 5.11 13.14
CA PRO A 61 -0.45 5.74 14.26
C PRO A 61 -1.45 6.48 15.16
N ALA A 62 -1.15 6.53 16.46
CA ALA A 62 -1.99 7.21 17.46
C ALA A 62 -2.29 8.66 17.06
N TRP A 63 -3.42 9.17 17.55
CA TRP A 63 -3.91 10.52 17.25
C TRP A 63 -2.84 11.63 17.38
N PRO A 64 -1.93 11.62 18.39
CA PRO A 64 -0.94 12.70 18.54
C PRO A 64 0.05 12.73 17.38
N ARG A 65 0.49 11.55 16.91
CA ARG A 65 1.40 11.42 15.76
C ARG A 65 0.70 11.89 14.48
N ARG A 66 -0.58 11.57 14.31
CA ARG A 66 -1.38 12.03 13.15
C ARG A 66 -1.54 13.56 13.14
N CYS A 67 -1.83 14.15 14.30
CA CYS A 67 -1.90 15.60 14.45
C CYS A 67 -0.56 16.28 14.18
N TRP A 68 0.54 15.71 14.68
CA TRP A 68 1.89 16.20 14.38
C TRP A 68 2.22 16.14 12.87
N TYR A 69 1.93 15.02 12.19
CA TYR A 69 2.11 14.92 10.74
C TYR A 69 1.22 15.89 9.95
N ALA A 70 0.01 16.17 10.44
CA ALA A 70 -0.90 17.15 9.82
C ALA A 70 -0.37 18.58 10.01
N LEU A 71 0.07 18.92 11.22
CA LEU A 71 0.64 20.23 11.56
C LEU A 71 1.92 20.49 10.75
N ARG A 72 2.84 19.52 10.71
CA ARG A 72 4.09 19.61 9.95
C ARG A 72 3.86 19.78 8.44
N ARG A 73 2.83 19.13 7.88
CA ARG A 73 2.44 19.33 6.46
C ARG A 73 1.85 20.71 6.18
N ARG A 74 1.21 21.35 7.17
CA ARG A 74 0.70 22.73 7.05
C ARG A 74 1.79 23.78 7.22
N LEU A 75 2.77 23.54 8.09
CA LEU A 75 3.88 24.46 8.37
C LEU A 75 5.05 24.34 7.38
N GLY A 76 5.14 23.25 6.61
CA GLY A 76 6.14 23.04 5.56
C GLY A 76 5.71 23.48 4.16
N ARG A 77 4.67 24.32 4.06
CA ARG A 77 4.25 25.04 2.84
C ARG A 77 4.57 26.51 2.97
#